data_AF-H5X777-F1
#
_entry.id   AF-H5X777-F1
#
_cell.length_a   1.000
_cell.length_b   1.000
_cell.length_c   1.000
_cell.angle_alpha   90.00
_cell.angle_beta   90.00
_cell.angle_gamma   90.00
#
_symmetry.space_group_name_H-M   'P 1'
#
loop_
_entity.id
_entity.type
_entity.pdbx_description
1 polymer ?
#
loop_
_entity_poly.entity_id
_entity_poly.type
_entity_poly.pdbx_seq_one_letter_code
_entity_poly.pdbx_strand_id
1 'polypeptide(L)'
;MRGAAVSVPGQSAGGSGVGAPSGYTAETGSLARQSQAIHDAAEAAQGEVEGLAPAKVAEADFGTEHGQWAADFTASIEQLGKGAGAMCTALISLATSIGSAGQQYAAAEAEQSSAVAQSGSGM
;
A
#
# COMPACT_ATOMS: atom_id res chain seq x y z
N MET A 1 0.93 37.77 -59.45
CA MET A 1 1.57 36.60 -58.83
C MET A 1 2.02 36.97 -57.42
N ARG A 2 1.70 36.11 -56.45
CA ARG A 2 2.31 35.99 -55.11
C ARG A 2 2.11 37.14 -54.12
N GLY A 3 1.22 36.87 -53.15
CA GLY A 3 1.29 37.49 -51.83
C GLY A 3 2.50 36.98 -51.05
N ALA A 4 2.95 37.79 -50.09
CA ALA A 4 3.93 37.38 -49.08
C ALA A 4 3.37 37.75 -47.70
N ALA A 5 3.37 36.73 -46.85
CA ALA A 5 2.75 36.67 -45.55
C ALA A 5 3.41 37.60 -44.54
N VAL A 6 2.58 38.02 -43.58
CA VAL A 6 2.98 38.69 -42.34
C VAL A 6 3.94 37.77 -41.57
N SER A 7 5.03 38.35 -41.06
CA SER A 7 5.95 37.66 -40.15
C SER A 7 5.36 37.71 -38.74
N VAL A 8 5.12 36.53 -38.14
CA VAL A 8 4.85 36.39 -36.70
C VAL A 8 6.09 35.74 -36.08
N PRO A 9 6.66 36.30 -35.01
CA PRO A 9 7.84 35.75 -34.36
C PRO A 9 7.43 34.55 -33.49
N GLY A 10 8.03 33.39 -33.76
CA GLY A 10 7.74 32.16 -33.01
C GLY A 10 8.56 30.98 -33.49
N GLN A 11 9.84 31.19 -33.83
CA GLN A 11 10.79 30.10 -33.93
C GLN A 11 11.32 29.79 -32.52
N SER A 12 10.75 28.76 -31.89
CA SER A 12 11.55 27.84 -31.09
C SER A 12 11.69 26.56 -31.89
N ALA A 13 12.77 26.52 -32.66
CA ALA A 13 13.24 25.33 -33.34
C ALA A 13 13.84 24.37 -32.30
N GLY A 14 13.58 23.07 -32.49
CA GLY A 14 14.45 22.00 -31.99
C GLY A 14 14.15 21.51 -30.57
N GLY A 15 13.25 20.54 -30.45
CA GLY A 15 13.03 19.79 -29.23
C GLY A 15 12.22 18.53 -29.52
N SER A 16 12.70 17.71 -30.45
CA SER A 16 12.04 16.46 -30.83
C SER A 16 12.39 15.33 -29.86
N GLY A 17 12.24 15.59 -28.56
CA GLY A 17 12.18 14.55 -27.54
C GLY A 17 10.73 14.18 -27.35
N VAL A 18 10.34 12.95 -27.73
CA VAL A 18 9.01 12.44 -27.38
C VAL A 18 8.99 12.32 -25.86
N GLY A 19 8.38 13.27 -25.17
CA GLY A 19 8.20 13.19 -23.72
C GLY A 19 7.51 11.87 -23.39
N ALA A 20 7.99 11.18 -22.34
CA ALA A 20 7.38 9.95 -21.88
C ALA A 20 5.85 10.16 -21.75
N PRO A 21 5.02 9.27 -22.33
CA PRO A 21 3.58 9.45 -22.34
C PRO A 21 3.10 9.69 -20.89
N SER A 22 2.36 10.77 -20.68
CA SER A 22 1.85 11.24 -19.38
C SER A 22 0.89 10.27 -18.68
N GLY A 23 0.74 9.05 -19.19
CA GLY A 23 -0.14 8.00 -18.67
C GLY A 23 0.58 6.92 -17.83
N TYR A 24 1.92 6.92 -17.77
CA TYR A 24 2.71 5.97 -16.97
C TYR A 24 3.31 6.57 -15.69
N THR A 25 2.75 7.66 -15.15
CA THR A 25 2.98 7.92 -13.72
C THR A 25 2.25 6.83 -12.96
N ALA A 26 2.95 5.72 -12.74
CA ALA A 26 2.47 4.62 -11.95
C ALA A 26 1.88 5.19 -10.67
N GLU A 27 0.65 4.82 -10.33
CA GLU A 27 -0.03 5.18 -9.08
C GLU A 27 0.70 4.63 -7.83
N THR A 28 2.01 4.41 -7.90
CA THR A 28 2.95 4.06 -6.82
C THR A 28 2.73 4.92 -5.57
N GLY A 29 2.45 6.21 -5.73
CA GLY A 29 2.06 7.08 -4.60
C GLY A 29 0.73 6.68 -3.96
N SER A 30 -0.24 6.19 -4.74
CA SER A 30 -1.49 5.61 -4.25
C SER A 30 -1.25 4.25 -3.59
N LEU A 31 -0.45 3.37 -4.19
CA LEU A 31 -0.08 2.08 -3.61
C LEU A 31 0.64 2.24 -2.27
N ALA A 32 1.61 3.15 -2.17
CA ALA A 32 2.35 3.40 -0.93
C ALA A 32 1.42 3.87 0.21
N ARG A 33 0.51 4.80 -0.09
CA ARG A 33 -0.49 5.27 0.89
C ARG A 33 -1.44 4.16 1.32
N GLN A 34 -1.92 3.35 0.37
CA GLN A 34 -2.83 2.24 0.67
C GLN A 34 -2.12 1.13 1.46
N SER A 35 -0.87 0.78 1.12
CA SER A 35 -0.10 -0.18 1.91
C SER A 35 0.09 0.30 3.33
N GLN A 36 0.39 1.59 3.53
CA GLN A 36 0.57 2.16 4.85
C GLN A 36 -0.75 2.16 5.65
N ALA A 37 -1.86 2.50 5.02
CA ALA A 37 -3.18 2.41 5.67
C ALA A 37 -3.55 0.97 6.09
N ILE A 38 -3.23 -0.04 5.27
CA ILE A 38 -3.44 -1.45 5.63
C ILE A 38 -2.54 -1.84 6.80
N HIS A 39 -1.28 -1.43 6.78
CA HIS A 39 -0.32 -1.68 7.84
C HIS A 39 -0.82 -1.10 9.17
N ASP A 40 -1.13 0.19 9.20
CA ASP A 40 -1.56 0.90 10.42
C ASP A 40 -2.86 0.32 10.98
N ALA A 41 -3.81 -0.04 10.11
CA ALA A 41 -5.05 -0.69 10.52
C ALA A 41 -4.81 -2.10 11.10
N ALA A 42 -3.89 -2.87 10.52
CA ALA A 42 -3.54 -4.19 11.00
C ALA A 42 -2.77 -4.14 12.33
N GLU A 43 -1.87 -3.18 12.53
CA GLU A 43 -1.20 -2.94 13.82
C GLU A 43 -2.19 -2.52 14.91
N ALA A 44 -3.11 -1.60 14.60
CA ALA A 44 -4.14 -1.18 15.55
C ALA A 44 -5.03 -2.36 15.96
N ALA A 45 -5.49 -3.15 14.99
CA ALA A 45 -6.27 -4.35 15.24
C ALA A 45 -5.49 -5.40 16.05
N GLN A 46 -4.18 -5.54 15.82
CA GLN A 46 -3.34 -6.45 16.59
C GLN A 46 -3.29 -6.06 18.07
N GLY A 47 -3.18 -4.76 18.38
CA GLY A 47 -3.25 -4.28 19.77
C GLY A 47 -4.59 -4.58 20.45
N GLU A 48 -5.70 -4.56 19.72
CA GLU A 48 -7.01 -4.97 20.24
C GLU A 48 -7.10 -6.48 20.46
N VAL A 49 -6.52 -7.28 19.55
CA VAL A 49 -6.50 -8.74 19.62
C VAL A 49 -5.67 -9.25 20.80
N GLU A 50 -4.55 -8.60 21.13
CA GLU A 50 -3.79 -8.88 22.35
C GLU A 50 -4.65 -8.70 23.61
N GLY A 51 -5.68 -7.85 23.55
CA GLY A 51 -6.66 -7.66 24.62
C GLY A 51 -7.70 -8.77 24.75
N LEU A 52 -7.79 -9.71 23.79
CA LEU A 52 -8.73 -10.85 23.81
C LEU A 52 -8.19 -12.04 24.61
N ALA A 53 -6.87 -12.24 24.63
CA ALA A 53 -6.24 -13.38 25.30
C ALA A 53 -5.28 -12.90 26.42
N PRO A 54 -5.36 -13.47 27.64
CA PRO A 54 -6.29 -14.52 28.06
C PRO A 54 -7.73 -14.00 28.20
N ALA A 55 -8.70 -14.93 28.16
CA ALA A 55 -10.09 -14.61 28.41
C ALA A 55 -10.23 -13.90 29.77
N LYS A 56 -10.93 -12.75 29.78
CA LYS A 56 -11.04 -11.89 30.98
C LYS A 56 -12.09 -12.36 31.99
N VAL A 57 -12.80 -13.45 31.70
CA VAL A 57 -13.86 -14.00 32.57
C VAL A 57 -13.28 -15.19 33.31
N ALA A 58 -13.27 -15.14 34.65
CA ALA A 58 -12.85 -16.28 35.44
C ALA A 58 -13.95 -17.35 35.44
N GLU A 59 -13.58 -18.62 35.60
CA GLU A 59 -14.54 -19.74 35.66
C GLU A 59 -15.62 -19.53 36.74
N ALA A 60 -15.25 -18.93 37.88
CA ALA A 60 -16.18 -18.59 38.96
C ALA A 60 -17.27 -17.58 38.54
N ASP A 61 -17.00 -16.76 37.51
CA ASP A 61 -17.92 -15.72 37.03
C ASP A 61 -18.95 -16.27 36.02
N PHE A 62 -18.79 -17.51 35.54
CA PHE A 62 -19.79 -18.18 34.69
C PHE A 62 -21.06 -18.56 35.45
N GLY A 63 -20.98 -18.62 36.79
CA GLY A 63 -22.07 -19.10 37.64
C GLY A 63 -22.26 -20.62 37.57
N THR A 64 -23.04 -21.14 38.51
CA THR A 64 -23.25 -22.59 38.68
C THR A 64 -23.95 -23.28 37.51
N GLU A 65 -24.82 -22.57 36.78
CA GLU A 65 -25.59 -23.13 35.66
C GLU A 65 -24.78 -23.23 34.35
N HIS A 66 -23.69 -22.47 34.22
CA HIS A 66 -22.91 -22.39 32.98
C HIS A 66 -21.42 -22.76 33.15
N GLY A 67 -20.98 -23.09 34.37
CA GLY A 67 -19.59 -23.45 34.65
C GLY A 67 -19.03 -24.58 33.78
N GLN A 68 -19.88 -25.53 33.37
CA GLN A 68 -19.49 -26.62 32.46
C GLN A 68 -18.99 -26.14 31.07
N TRP A 69 -19.32 -24.90 30.66
CA TRP A 69 -18.90 -24.30 29.39
C TRP A 69 -17.71 -23.34 29.53
N ALA A 70 -17.24 -23.06 30.75
CA ALA A 70 -16.20 -22.06 30.99
C ALA A 70 -14.88 -22.42 30.29
N ALA A 71 -14.51 -23.70 30.29
CA ALA A 71 -13.34 -24.20 29.58
C ALA A 71 -13.46 -24.01 28.05
N ASP A 72 -14.61 -24.37 27.48
CA ASP A 72 -14.87 -24.24 26.04
C ASP A 72 -14.87 -22.76 25.61
N PHE A 73 -15.46 -21.88 26.42
CA PHE A 73 -15.42 -20.45 26.18
C PHE A 73 -13.98 -19.93 26.17
N THR A 74 -13.20 -20.27 27.20
CA THR A 74 -11.81 -19.82 27.33
C THR A 74 -10.98 -20.29 26.14
N ALA A 75 -11.11 -21.57 25.78
CA ALA A 75 -10.43 -22.15 24.62
C ALA A 75 -10.83 -21.44 23.30
N SER A 76 -12.13 -21.13 23.14
CA SER A 76 -12.63 -20.43 21.95
C SER A 76 -12.10 -19.01 21.84
N ILE A 77 -12.04 -18.28 22.94
CA ILE A 77 -11.46 -16.92 22.98
C ILE A 77 -9.96 -16.95 22.68
N GLU A 78 -9.22 -17.90 23.23
CA GLU A 78 -7.81 -18.08 22.89
C GLU A 78 -7.61 -18.40 21.40
N GLN A 79 -8.45 -19.28 20.84
CA GLN A 79 -8.38 -19.64 19.43
C GLN A 79 -8.70 -18.45 18.54
N LEU A 80 -9.70 -17.64 18.91
CA LEU A 80 -10.04 -16.40 18.22
C LEU A 80 -8.87 -15.41 18.26
N GLY A 81 -8.27 -15.20 19.43
CA GLY A 81 -7.10 -14.32 19.59
C GLY A 81 -5.92 -14.76 18.73
N LYS A 82 -5.59 -16.05 18.74
CA LYS A 82 -4.52 -16.62 17.89
C LYS A 82 -4.81 -16.41 16.39
N GLY A 83 -6.03 -16.72 15.95
CA GLY A 83 -6.43 -16.57 14.55
C GLY A 83 -6.40 -15.11 14.09
N ALA A 84 -6.95 -14.20 14.90
CA ALA A 84 -6.96 -12.77 14.60
C ALA A 84 -5.54 -12.17 14.58
N GLY A 85 -4.66 -12.60 15.49
CA GLY A 85 -3.26 -12.16 15.53
C GLY A 85 -2.48 -12.63 14.30
N ALA A 86 -2.71 -13.88 13.88
CA ALA A 86 -2.13 -14.41 12.64
C ALA A 86 -2.61 -13.64 11.40
N MET A 87 -3.89 -13.26 11.36
CA MET A 87 -4.44 -12.45 10.28
C MET A 87 -3.82 -11.04 10.24
N CYS A 88 -3.67 -10.38 11.38
CA CYS A 88 -3.00 -9.07 11.45
C CYS A 88 -1.56 -9.16 10.95
N THR A 89 -0.82 -10.18 11.38
CA THR A 89 0.56 -10.44 10.93
C THR A 89 0.63 -10.64 9.40
N ALA A 90 -0.33 -11.37 8.83
CA ALA A 90 -0.41 -11.59 7.39
C ALA A 90 -0.72 -10.29 6.63
N LEU A 91 -1.61 -9.44 7.16
CA LEU A 91 -1.94 -8.14 6.57
C LEU A 91 -0.76 -7.16 6.61
N ILE A 92 -0.02 -7.12 7.72
CA ILE A 92 1.22 -6.32 7.85
C ILE A 92 2.26 -6.77 6.81
N SER A 93 2.43 -8.09 6.66
CA SER A 93 3.36 -8.66 5.68
C SER A 93 2.96 -8.36 4.24
N LEU A 94 1.66 -8.41 3.94
CA LEU A 94 1.10 -8.04 2.65
C LEU A 94 1.32 -6.54 2.35
N ALA A 95 1.00 -5.67 3.30
CA ALA A 95 1.24 -4.23 3.19
C ALA A 95 2.71 -3.93 2.90
N THR A 96 3.63 -4.57 3.63
CA THR A 96 5.08 -4.42 3.41
C THR A 96 5.48 -4.83 1.99
N SER A 97 4.94 -5.95 1.50
CA SER A 97 5.20 -6.44 0.13
C SER A 97 4.68 -5.46 -0.93
N ILE A 98 3.47 -4.92 -0.75
CA ILE A 98 2.88 -3.92 -1.65
C ILE A 98 3.73 -2.64 -1.66
N GLY A 99 4.14 -2.14 -0.49
CA GLY A 99 4.99 -0.96 -0.36
C GLY A 99 6.33 -1.14 -1.08
N SER A 100 6.98 -2.29 -0.88
CA SER A 100 8.24 -2.64 -1.56
C SER A 100 8.09 -2.70 -3.07
N ALA A 101 7.03 -3.34 -3.58
CA ALA A 101 6.75 -3.39 -5.01
C ALA A 101 6.51 -1.99 -5.59
N GLY A 102 5.76 -1.14 -4.87
CA GLY A 102 5.53 0.26 -5.26
C GLY A 102 6.84 1.06 -5.41
N GLN A 103 7.80 0.89 -4.50
CA GLN A 103 9.11 1.54 -4.59
C GLN A 103 9.93 1.03 -5.79
N GLN A 104 9.90 -0.28 -6.06
CA GLN A 104 10.59 -0.85 -7.23
C GLN A 104 10.02 -0.31 -8.54
N TYR A 105 8.69 -0.21 -8.65
CA TYR A 105 8.06 0.41 -9.83
C TYR A 105 8.44 1.88 -9.97
N ALA A 106 8.44 2.65 -8.89
CA ALA A 106 8.84 4.06 -8.93
C ALA A 106 10.31 4.22 -9.38
N ALA A 107 11.22 3.37 -8.91
CA ALA A 107 12.61 3.39 -9.31
C ALA A 107 12.80 3.04 -10.80
N ALA A 108 12.10 2.02 -11.29
CA ALA A 108 12.15 1.62 -12.70
C ALA A 108 11.62 2.72 -13.64
N GLU A 109 10.52 3.38 -13.27
CA GLU A 109 9.99 4.52 -14.02
C GLU A 109 10.96 5.71 -14.04
N ALA A 110 11.60 6.01 -12.90
CA ALA A 110 12.62 7.06 -12.83
C ALA A 110 13.82 6.75 -13.73
N GLU A 111 14.33 5.51 -13.71
CA GLU A 111 15.43 5.07 -14.55
C GLU A 111 15.08 5.17 -16.04
N GLN A 112 13.91 4.68 -16.45
CA GLN A 112 13.44 4.78 -17.83
C GLN A 112 13.27 6.23 -18.28
N SER A 113 12.67 7.09 -17.45
CA SER A 113 12.51 8.50 -17.77
C SER A 113 13.85 9.22 -17.98
N SER A 114 14.86 8.89 -17.17
CA SER A 114 16.20 9.44 -17.30
C SER A 114 16.91 8.97 -18.57
N ALA A 115 16.76 7.69 -18.92
CA ALA A 115 17.35 7.11 -20.14
C ALA A 115 16.73 7.70 -21.41
N VAL A 116 15.42 7.95 -21.41
CA VAL A 116 14.73 8.63 -22.52
C VAL A 116 15.18 10.08 -22.63
N ALA A 117 15.27 10.82 -21.52
CA ALA A 117 15.73 12.20 -21.52
C ALA A 117 17.18 12.33 -22.06
N GLN A 118 18.08 11.44 -21.63
CA GLN A 118 19.45 11.39 -22.14
C GLN A 118 19.51 11.04 -23.62
N SER A 119 18.73 10.03 -24.06
CA SER A 119 18.67 9.62 -25.47
C SER A 119 18.12 10.73 -26.38
N GLY A 120 17.18 11.54 -25.89
CA GLY A 120 16.62 12.69 -26.61
C GLY A 120 17.51 13.94 -26.60
N SER A 121 18.45 14.05 -25.66
CA SER A 121 19.39 15.19 -25.57
C SER A 121 20.65 15.04 -26.45
N GLY A 122 20.83 13.88 -27.09
CA GLY A 122 21.95 13.58 -27.99
C GLY A 122 21.67 13.78 -29.48
N MET A 123 20.50 14.31 -29.86
CA MET A 123 20.12 14.72 -31.22
C MET A 123 20.01 16.23 -31.32
#